data_AF-A0A926V6Z6-F1
#
_entry.id   AF-A0A926V6Z6-F1
#
_cell.length_a   1.000
_cell.length_b   1.000
_cell.length_c   1.000
_cell.angle_alpha   90.00
_cell.angle_beta   90.00
_cell.angle_gamma   90.00
#
_symmetry.space_group_name_H-M   'P 1'
#
loop_
_entity.id
_entity.type
_entity.pdbx_description
1 polymer ?
#
loop_
_entity_poly.entity_id
_entity_poly.type
_entity_poly.pdbx_seq_one_letter_code
_entity_poly.pdbx_strand_id
1 'polypeptide(L)'
;MTVNQHLTTTQNWLPVALEQISYVGFSVVENVLEPAFVEECRDRLYTVQQKIWAEVGKDRLHQAGELGILRLMMLFDPFFLKFLQLPEVLSIIDATVSETCILHLQNGFILPPFPPGETPKVFQNQFHQDFRRVLNGYMASINVMFTISDFTHTNGGTLVVPGSHQKLSSPDKDYCHQNALPIECPAGSMIVFDSTLWHAAGMNVSGQDRLGINHQFTRSYFKQQIDYCRALNNPGLFKEGALPARTQQLLGWYTRVVTSLDEYYQPSEKRLYRAGQG
;
A
#
# COMPACT_ATOMS: atom_id res chain seq x y z
N MET A 1 17.56 9.65 20.55
CA MET A 1 16.15 10.07 20.39
C MET A 1 15.51 9.08 19.45
N THR A 2 14.59 8.27 19.94
CA THR A 2 13.74 7.42 19.10
C THR A 2 12.89 8.34 18.23
N VAL A 3 13.13 8.33 16.92
CA VAL A 3 12.57 9.33 16.00
C VAL A 3 11.05 9.18 15.85
N ASN A 4 10.46 8.05 16.24
CA ASN A 4 9.01 7.89 16.27
C ASN A 4 8.51 7.21 17.53
N GLN A 5 7.51 7.83 18.13
CA GLN A 5 6.64 7.21 19.11
C GLN A 5 5.60 6.39 18.35
N HIS A 6 5.59 5.08 18.58
CA HIS A 6 4.56 4.22 18.00
C HIS A 6 3.21 4.54 18.64
N LEU A 7 2.18 4.56 17.81
CA LEU A 7 0.81 4.83 18.23
C LEU A 7 0.08 3.50 18.42
N THR A 8 -0.97 3.51 19.24
CA THR A 8 -1.85 2.35 19.41
C THR A 8 -3.29 2.75 19.10
N THR A 9 -4.07 1.83 18.55
CA THR A 9 -5.47 2.07 18.15
C THR A 9 -6.38 2.47 19.31
N THR A 10 -6.00 2.13 20.56
CA THR A 10 -6.73 2.48 21.78
C THR A 10 -6.50 3.92 22.25
N GLN A 11 -5.61 4.66 21.60
CA GLN A 11 -5.32 6.07 21.88
C GLN A 11 -5.94 6.98 20.80
N ASN A 12 -5.88 8.30 21.00
CA ASN A 12 -6.21 9.30 19.97
C ASN A 12 -5.12 9.35 18.90
N TRP A 13 -4.93 8.24 18.17
CA TRP A 13 -3.81 8.00 17.27
C TRP A 13 -3.88 8.88 16.02
N LEU A 14 -5.07 9.12 15.47
CA LEU A 14 -5.23 9.75 14.16
C LEU A 14 -4.62 11.16 14.10
N PRO A 15 -4.91 12.10 15.02
CA PRO A 15 -4.28 13.43 14.99
C PRO A 15 -2.76 13.37 15.08
N VAL A 16 -2.21 12.49 15.91
CA VAL A 16 -0.76 12.33 16.05
C VAL A 16 -0.14 11.73 14.78
N ALA A 17 -0.81 10.76 14.16
CA ALA A 17 -0.38 10.18 12.89
C ALA A 17 -0.35 11.23 11.76
N LEU A 18 -1.37 12.10 11.69
CA LEU A 18 -1.41 13.19 10.70
C LEU A 18 -0.25 14.17 10.87
N GLU A 19 0.07 14.54 12.12
CA GLU A 19 1.23 15.39 12.43
C GLU A 19 2.56 14.70 12.06
N GLN A 20 2.73 13.42 12.42
CA GLN A 20 3.92 12.65 12.06
C GLN A 20 4.09 12.54 10.53
N ILE A 21 3.02 12.27 9.79
CA ILE A 21 3.06 12.24 8.32
C ILE A 21 3.41 13.61 7.76
N SER A 22 2.84 14.70 8.29
CA SER A 22 3.11 16.06 7.82
C SER A 22 4.59 16.47 8.01
N TYR A 23 5.15 16.24 9.20
CA TYR A 23 6.49 16.70 9.54
C TYR A 23 7.61 15.71 9.20
N VAL A 24 7.38 14.42 9.42
CA VAL A 24 8.38 13.34 9.30
C VAL A 24 8.16 12.51 8.04
N GLY A 25 6.94 12.49 7.51
CA GLY A 25 6.58 11.81 6.26
C GLY A 25 6.01 10.41 6.45
N PHE A 26 6.03 9.88 7.68
CA PHE A 26 5.42 8.58 7.99
C PHE A 26 4.98 8.49 9.46
N SER A 27 4.13 7.50 9.75
CA SER A 27 3.64 7.14 11.08
C SER A 27 3.48 5.62 11.19
N VAL A 28 3.53 5.10 12.41
CA VAL A 28 3.29 3.69 12.73
C VAL A 28 2.18 3.59 13.76
N VAL A 29 1.16 2.78 13.45
CA VAL A 29 0.06 2.45 14.33
C VAL A 29 0.08 0.94 14.59
N GLU A 30 0.35 0.54 15.82
CA GLU A 30 0.40 -0.85 16.25
C GLU A 30 -1.00 -1.38 16.60
N ASN A 31 -1.14 -2.71 16.58
CA ASN A 31 -2.37 -3.43 16.92
C ASN A 31 -3.59 -3.04 16.05
N VAL A 32 -3.35 -2.85 14.75
CA VAL A 32 -4.42 -2.59 13.77
C VAL A 32 -5.04 -3.91 13.28
N LEU A 33 -4.22 -4.96 13.13
CA LEU A 33 -4.69 -6.29 12.79
C LEU A 33 -4.60 -7.20 14.01
N GLU A 34 -5.65 -7.98 14.24
CA GLU A 34 -5.64 -9.01 15.27
C GLU A 34 -4.65 -10.15 14.92
N PRO A 35 -4.02 -10.79 15.91
CA PRO A 35 -3.07 -11.89 15.66
C PRO A 35 -3.64 -13.00 14.78
N ALA A 36 -4.91 -13.40 14.99
CA ALA A 36 -5.55 -14.43 14.17
C ALA A 36 -5.70 -14.01 12.70
N PHE A 37 -5.96 -12.72 12.44
CA PHE A 37 -6.02 -12.18 11.08
C PHE A 37 -4.64 -12.17 10.42
N VAL A 38 -3.58 -11.85 11.17
CA VAL A 38 -2.19 -11.89 10.69
C VAL A 38 -1.78 -13.31 10.30
N GLU A 39 -2.07 -14.30 11.15
CA GLU A 39 -1.81 -15.71 10.84
C GLU A 39 -2.57 -16.18 9.59
N GLU A 40 -3.88 -15.91 9.51
CA GLU A 40 -4.68 -16.24 8.32
C GLU A 40 -4.13 -15.55 7.05
N CYS A 41 -3.72 -14.29 7.17
CA CYS A 41 -3.15 -13.52 6.06
C CYS A 41 -1.83 -14.14 5.56
N ARG A 42 -0.98 -14.64 6.48
CA ARG A 42 0.29 -15.29 6.12
C ARG A 42 0.08 -16.49 5.22
N ASP A 43 -0.82 -17.39 5.60
CA ASP A 43 -1.12 -18.60 4.81
C ASP A 43 -1.72 -18.26 3.44
N ARG A 44 -2.58 -17.23 3.41
CA ARG A 44 -3.21 -16.76 2.17
C ARG A 44 -2.22 -16.07 1.22
N LEU A 45 -1.20 -15.37 1.73
CA LEU A 45 -0.13 -14.80 0.88
C LEU A 45 0.60 -15.89 0.10
N TYR A 46 1.03 -16.97 0.77
CA TYR A 46 1.67 -18.09 0.09
C TYR A 46 0.74 -18.80 -0.89
N THR A 47 -0.54 -18.97 -0.52
CA THR A 47 -1.55 -19.55 -1.42
C THR A 47 -1.74 -18.71 -2.69
N VAL A 48 -1.85 -17.38 -2.55
CA VAL A 48 -1.98 -16.47 -3.69
C VAL A 48 -0.70 -16.41 -4.52
N GLN A 49 0.49 -16.50 -3.90
CA GLN A 49 1.75 -16.60 -4.63
C GLN A 49 1.74 -17.80 -5.57
N GLN A 50 1.32 -18.99 -5.10
CA GLN A 50 1.24 -20.16 -5.98
C GLN A 50 0.27 -19.94 -7.15
N LYS A 51 -0.89 -19.31 -6.91
CA LYS A 51 -1.85 -19.00 -7.97
C LYS A 51 -1.30 -18.00 -8.99
N ILE A 52 -0.61 -16.95 -8.55
CA ILE A 52 0.04 -15.96 -9.43
C ILE A 52 1.16 -16.63 -10.24
N TRP A 53 1.96 -17.50 -9.62
CA TRP A 53 2.99 -18.26 -10.31
C TRP A 53 2.41 -19.19 -11.39
N ALA A 54 1.26 -19.81 -11.13
CA ALA A 54 0.56 -20.65 -12.10
C ALA A 54 -0.03 -19.82 -13.27
N GLU A 55 -0.59 -18.65 -12.99
CA GLU A 55 -1.20 -17.76 -13.99
C GLU A 55 -0.16 -17.05 -14.88
N VAL A 56 0.91 -16.52 -14.27
CA VAL A 56 1.88 -15.63 -14.96
C VAL A 56 3.15 -16.37 -15.38
N GLY A 57 3.54 -17.41 -14.64
CA GLY A 57 4.80 -18.13 -14.80
C GLY A 57 5.95 -17.54 -13.97
N LYS A 58 6.67 -18.41 -13.24
CA LYS A 58 7.81 -18.03 -12.38
C LYS A 58 8.93 -17.32 -13.14
N ASP A 59 9.30 -17.81 -14.32
CA ASP A 59 10.41 -17.26 -15.10
C ASP A 59 10.15 -15.81 -15.52
N ARG A 60 8.91 -15.53 -15.93
CA ARG A 60 8.47 -14.17 -16.30
C ARG A 60 8.53 -13.22 -15.11
N LEU A 61 8.06 -13.67 -13.93
CA LEU A 61 8.12 -12.88 -12.70
C LEU A 61 9.56 -12.67 -12.23
N HIS A 62 10.42 -13.68 -12.32
CA HIS A 62 11.83 -13.58 -11.99
C HIS A 62 12.55 -12.57 -12.89
N GLN A 63 12.32 -12.62 -14.22
CA GLN A 63 12.88 -11.65 -15.17
C GLN A 63 12.40 -10.22 -14.90
N ALA A 64 11.17 -10.05 -14.41
CA ALA A 64 10.63 -8.75 -14.01
C ALA A 64 11.14 -8.28 -12.63
N GLY A 65 11.87 -9.11 -11.88
CA GLY A 65 12.25 -8.83 -10.49
C GLY A 65 11.07 -8.83 -9.53
N GLU A 66 9.97 -9.49 -9.88
CA GLU A 66 8.68 -9.47 -9.16
C GLU A 66 8.30 -10.83 -8.57
N LEU A 67 9.22 -11.80 -8.47
CA LEU A 67 8.92 -13.16 -8.00
C LEU A 67 8.25 -13.20 -6.61
N GLY A 68 8.62 -12.25 -5.73
CA GLY A 68 8.04 -12.05 -4.40
C GLY A 68 6.98 -10.95 -4.31
N ILE A 69 6.55 -10.37 -5.43
CA ILE A 69 5.53 -9.31 -5.46
C ILE A 69 4.20 -9.90 -5.93
N LEU A 70 3.18 -9.77 -5.08
CA LEU A 70 1.86 -10.32 -5.32
C LEU A 70 0.90 -9.19 -5.70
N ARG A 71 0.71 -8.98 -7.00
CA ARG A 71 -0.21 -7.95 -7.51
C ARG A 71 -1.62 -8.50 -7.62
N LEU A 72 -2.62 -7.64 -7.42
CA LEU A 72 -4.05 -7.98 -7.61
C LEU A 72 -4.50 -9.22 -6.80
N MET A 73 -4.04 -9.37 -5.57
CA MET A 73 -4.30 -10.56 -4.74
C MET A 73 -5.80 -10.84 -4.57
N MET A 74 -6.62 -9.79 -4.49
CA MET A 74 -8.08 -9.85 -4.42
C MET A 74 -8.77 -10.59 -5.57
N LEU A 75 -8.12 -10.75 -6.73
CA LEU A 75 -8.64 -11.59 -7.82
C LEU A 75 -8.57 -13.09 -7.45
N PHE A 76 -7.52 -13.48 -6.73
CA PHE A 76 -7.24 -14.87 -6.37
C PHE A 76 -7.83 -15.29 -5.04
N ASP A 77 -8.06 -14.33 -4.14
CA ASP A 77 -8.65 -14.54 -2.82
C ASP A 77 -9.38 -13.26 -2.32
N PRO A 78 -10.71 -13.28 -2.12
CA PRO A 78 -11.46 -12.11 -1.66
C PRO A 78 -11.10 -11.67 -0.24
N PHE A 79 -10.36 -12.47 0.53
CA PHE A 79 -9.83 -12.07 1.85
C PHE A 79 -9.13 -10.71 1.79
N PHE A 80 -8.37 -10.41 0.73
CA PHE A 80 -7.61 -9.17 0.60
C PHE A 80 -8.47 -7.91 0.39
N LEU A 81 -9.79 -8.06 0.15
CA LEU A 81 -10.74 -6.95 0.16
C LEU A 81 -11.06 -6.47 1.58
N LYS A 82 -10.85 -7.31 2.62
CA LYS A 82 -11.12 -6.94 4.02
C LYS A 82 -10.28 -5.76 4.50
N PHE A 83 -9.05 -5.61 4.00
CA PHE A 83 -8.18 -4.47 4.32
C PHE A 83 -8.80 -3.11 3.94
N LEU A 84 -9.63 -3.07 2.89
CA LEU A 84 -10.30 -1.84 2.43
C LEU A 84 -11.48 -1.43 3.32
N GLN A 85 -11.78 -2.22 4.36
CA GLN A 85 -12.89 -2.00 5.28
C GLN A 85 -12.40 -1.72 6.71
N LEU A 86 -11.09 -1.72 6.94
CA LEU A 86 -10.51 -1.43 8.24
C LEU A 86 -10.81 0.03 8.63
N PRO A 87 -11.40 0.29 9.80
CA PRO A 87 -11.72 1.66 10.23
C PRO A 87 -10.52 2.60 10.25
N GLU A 88 -9.35 2.09 10.63
CA GLU A 88 -8.09 2.85 10.67
C GLU A 88 -7.66 3.31 9.28
N VAL A 89 -7.81 2.42 8.28
CA VAL A 89 -7.52 2.74 6.87
C VAL A 89 -8.46 3.83 6.38
N LEU A 90 -9.77 3.64 6.58
CA LEU A 90 -10.78 4.60 6.13
C LEU A 90 -10.55 5.97 6.79
N SER A 91 -10.26 5.98 8.09
CA SER A 91 -10.02 7.21 8.84
C SER A 91 -8.80 7.98 8.32
N ILE A 92 -7.68 7.30 8.09
CA ILE A 92 -6.46 7.97 7.65
C ILE A 92 -6.55 8.43 6.20
N ILE A 93 -7.12 7.63 5.29
CA ILE A 93 -7.23 8.02 3.87
C ILE A 93 -8.23 9.15 3.65
N ASP A 94 -9.29 9.24 4.46
CA ASP A 94 -10.27 10.32 4.40
C ASP A 94 -9.65 11.64 4.90
N ALA A 95 -8.88 11.58 5.98
CA ALA A 95 -8.22 12.73 6.58
C ALA A 95 -6.98 13.24 5.79
N THR A 96 -6.33 12.37 5.01
CA THR A 96 -5.11 12.72 4.25
C THR A 96 -5.40 12.95 2.76
N VAL A 97 -6.09 11.99 2.15
CA VAL A 97 -6.35 11.99 0.73
C VAL A 97 -7.72 12.62 0.48
N SER A 98 -8.79 11.86 0.61
CA SER A 98 -10.14 12.37 0.43
C SER A 98 -11.14 11.25 0.69
N GLU A 99 -12.36 11.60 1.08
CA GLU A 99 -13.50 10.67 1.17
C GLU A 99 -13.81 9.96 -0.17
N THR A 100 -13.37 10.54 -1.28
CA THR A 100 -13.51 9.99 -2.64
C THR A 100 -12.23 9.34 -3.17
N CYS A 101 -11.20 9.16 -2.33
CA CYS A 101 -9.96 8.54 -2.78
C CYS A 101 -10.19 7.14 -3.34
N ILE A 102 -9.22 6.69 -4.14
CA ILE A 102 -9.21 5.37 -4.77
C ILE A 102 -7.95 4.61 -4.39
N LEU A 103 -8.05 3.29 -4.39
CA LEU A 103 -6.92 2.38 -4.29
C LEU A 103 -6.16 2.39 -5.61
N HIS A 104 -4.96 2.97 -5.65
CA HIS A 104 -4.11 2.99 -6.83
C HIS A 104 -3.47 1.62 -7.08
N LEU A 105 -3.02 0.94 -6.01
CA LEU A 105 -2.49 -0.43 -6.04
C LEU A 105 -2.72 -1.15 -4.70
N GLN A 106 -2.68 -2.48 -4.74
CA GLN A 106 -2.51 -3.35 -3.58
C GLN A 106 -1.52 -4.45 -3.95
N ASN A 107 -0.38 -4.47 -3.26
CA ASN A 107 0.70 -5.42 -3.51
C ASN A 107 1.09 -6.14 -2.21
N GLY A 108 1.09 -7.47 -2.24
CA GLY A 108 1.75 -8.27 -1.21
C GLY A 108 3.23 -8.41 -1.50
N PHE A 109 4.04 -8.56 -0.44
CA PHE A 109 5.47 -8.77 -0.52
C PHE A 109 5.86 -9.98 0.31
N ILE A 110 6.55 -10.90 -0.34
CA ILE A 110 7.29 -11.99 0.28
C ILE A 110 8.76 -11.68 0.00
N LEU A 111 9.44 -11.08 0.97
CA LEU A 111 10.87 -10.75 0.87
C LEU A 111 11.68 -11.91 1.46
N PRO A 112 12.33 -12.76 0.63
CA PRO A 112 13.11 -13.87 1.14
C PRO A 112 14.40 -13.37 1.83
N PRO A 113 14.99 -14.20 2.71
CA PRO A 113 16.29 -13.92 3.29
C PRO A 113 17.40 -14.11 2.25
N PHE A 114 18.48 -13.35 2.39
CA PHE A 114 19.69 -13.45 1.58
C PHE A 114 20.92 -13.67 2.47
N PRO A 115 21.95 -14.36 1.97
CA PRO A 115 23.24 -14.37 2.65
C PRO A 115 23.78 -12.94 2.82
N PRO A 116 24.45 -12.64 3.95
CA PRO A 116 25.09 -11.34 4.13
C PRO A 116 26.04 -11.02 2.95
N GLY A 117 25.80 -9.90 2.28
CA GLY A 117 26.60 -9.46 1.13
C GLY A 117 26.09 -9.92 -0.24
N GLU A 118 25.09 -10.81 -0.31
CA GLU A 118 24.54 -11.34 -1.57
C GLU A 118 23.16 -10.76 -1.93
N THR A 119 22.75 -9.66 -1.27
CA THR A 119 21.41 -9.10 -1.48
C THR A 119 21.23 -8.59 -2.92
N PRO A 120 20.16 -9.00 -3.63
CA PRO A 120 19.85 -8.53 -4.97
C PRO A 120 19.64 -7.02 -5.00
N LYS A 121 20.21 -6.34 -5.99
CA LYS A 121 19.95 -4.92 -6.27
C LYS A 121 18.67 -4.75 -7.10
N VAL A 122 17.55 -5.29 -6.64
CA VAL A 122 16.24 -5.07 -7.28
C VAL A 122 15.68 -3.69 -6.93
N PHE A 123 14.70 -3.21 -7.70
CA PHE A 123 14.11 -1.87 -7.53
C PHE A 123 13.71 -1.57 -6.08
N GLN A 124 13.12 -2.55 -5.38
CA GLN A 124 12.67 -2.38 -4.00
C GLN A 124 13.79 -2.03 -3.03
N ASN A 125 15.02 -2.50 -3.24
CA ASN A 125 16.16 -2.22 -2.36
C ASN A 125 16.90 -0.93 -2.73
N GLN A 126 16.44 -0.19 -3.74
CA GLN A 126 16.95 1.12 -4.10
C GLN A 126 16.04 2.19 -3.52
N PHE A 127 16.59 3.28 -2.99
CA PHE A 127 15.76 4.38 -2.50
C PHE A 127 14.95 5.00 -3.64
N HIS A 128 13.63 5.06 -3.46
CA HIS A 128 12.68 5.56 -4.44
C HIS A 128 11.48 6.25 -3.77
N GLN A 129 10.65 6.86 -4.60
CA GLN A 129 9.34 7.38 -4.26
C GLN A 129 8.30 6.62 -5.09
N ASP A 130 7.19 6.23 -4.48
CA ASP A 130 6.06 5.61 -5.18
C ASP A 130 5.27 6.66 -6.00
N PHE A 131 5.33 7.92 -5.58
CA PHE A 131 4.73 9.05 -6.27
C PHE A 131 5.73 10.20 -6.37
N ARG A 132 6.33 10.40 -7.55
CA ARG A 132 7.45 11.35 -7.74
C ARG A 132 7.06 12.83 -7.79
N ARG A 133 5.76 13.16 -7.69
CA ARG A 133 5.29 14.55 -7.82
C ARG A 133 4.97 15.10 -6.44
N VAL A 134 5.87 15.92 -5.91
CA VAL A 134 5.60 16.76 -4.73
C VAL A 134 4.73 17.93 -5.17
N LEU A 135 3.55 18.07 -4.57
CA LEU A 135 2.56 19.08 -4.95
C LEU A 135 2.42 20.18 -3.88
N ASN A 136 3.55 20.70 -3.39
CA ASN A 136 3.63 21.84 -2.46
C ASN A 136 2.67 21.76 -1.26
N GLY A 137 2.68 20.62 -0.55
CA GLY A 137 1.82 20.39 0.61
C GLY A 137 0.46 19.76 0.29
N TYR A 138 0.11 19.61 -0.99
CA TYR A 138 -1.04 18.81 -1.40
C TYR A 138 -0.68 17.32 -1.41
N MET A 139 -1.16 16.58 -0.42
CA MET A 139 -0.89 15.14 -0.27
C MET A 139 -1.73 14.32 -1.25
N ALA A 140 -1.26 14.18 -2.49
CA ALA A 140 -1.98 13.52 -3.58
C ALA A 140 -2.13 12.00 -3.41
N SER A 141 -1.20 11.40 -2.66
CA SER A 141 -1.04 9.96 -2.53
C SER A 141 -0.42 9.61 -1.19
N ILE A 142 -0.94 8.57 -0.55
CA ILE A 142 -0.30 7.93 0.61
C ILE A 142 -0.18 6.43 0.40
N ASN A 143 0.80 5.84 1.05
CA ASN A 143 0.92 4.41 1.22
C ASN A 143 0.45 4.00 2.61
N VAL A 144 -0.24 2.88 2.68
CA VAL A 144 -0.67 2.21 3.91
C VAL A 144 -0.17 0.78 3.81
N MET A 145 0.87 0.47 4.58
CA MET A 145 1.57 -0.81 4.57
C MET A 145 1.30 -1.58 5.86
N PHE A 146 0.82 -2.80 5.75
CA PHE A 146 0.61 -3.72 6.86
C PHE A 146 1.79 -4.66 7.03
N THR A 147 2.21 -4.85 8.27
CA THR A 147 3.23 -5.84 8.65
C THR A 147 2.57 -7.18 8.93
N ILE A 148 2.91 -8.23 8.16
CA ILE A 148 2.36 -9.60 8.33
C ILE A 148 3.40 -10.54 9.01
N SER A 149 4.63 -10.06 9.11
CA SER A 149 5.65 -10.48 10.06
C SER A 149 6.09 -9.25 10.85
N ASP A 150 6.84 -9.43 11.94
CA ASP A 150 7.55 -8.31 12.54
C ASP A 150 8.44 -7.63 11.49
N PHE A 151 8.59 -6.32 11.57
CA PHE A 151 9.59 -5.57 10.81
C PHE A 151 10.71 -5.22 11.77
N THR A 152 11.94 -5.57 11.41
CA THR A 152 13.15 -5.30 12.18
C THR A 152 14.27 -4.84 11.26
N HIS A 153 15.31 -4.25 11.81
CA HIS A 153 16.49 -3.88 11.03
C HIS A 153 17.20 -5.10 10.38
N THR A 154 17.04 -6.31 10.91
CA THR A 154 17.71 -7.54 10.41
C THR A 154 16.91 -8.33 9.40
N ASN A 155 15.57 -8.24 9.43
CA ASN A 155 14.71 -8.93 8.47
C ASN A 155 14.31 -8.05 7.27
N GLY A 156 14.97 -6.91 7.16
CA GLY A 156 14.77 -5.98 6.06
C GLY A 156 13.51 -5.16 6.19
N GLY A 157 13.12 -4.72 7.39
CA GLY A 157 12.08 -3.71 7.57
C GLY A 157 12.28 -2.49 6.64
N THR A 158 11.18 -1.84 6.28
CA THR A 158 11.22 -0.68 5.35
C THR A 158 12.13 0.41 5.89
N LEU A 159 13.10 0.82 5.08
CA LEU A 159 13.97 1.96 5.32
C LEU A 159 13.29 3.22 4.82
N VAL A 160 13.32 4.29 5.59
CA VAL A 160 12.79 5.61 5.21
C VAL A 160 13.80 6.69 5.46
N VAL A 161 13.79 7.76 4.65
CA VAL A 161 14.57 8.98 4.88
C VAL A 161 13.62 10.05 5.41
N PRO A 162 13.56 10.29 6.73
CA PRO A 162 12.59 11.21 7.34
C PRO A 162 12.63 12.61 6.74
N GLY A 163 11.46 13.22 6.53
CA GLY A 163 11.31 14.58 5.99
C GLY A 163 11.63 14.75 4.51
N SER A 164 12.03 13.68 3.81
CA SER A 164 12.39 13.74 2.39
C SER A 164 11.19 13.98 1.46
N HIS A 165 9.97 13.69 1.92
CA HIS A 165 8.71 13.96 1.21
C HIS A 165 8.49 15.46 0.91
N GLN A 166 9.09 16.33 1.71
CA GLN A 166 9.00 17.79 1.56
C GLN A 166 9.98 18.35 0.51
N LYS A 167 10.82 17.51 -0.10
CA LYS A 167 11.89 17.96 -1.01
C LYS A 167 11.51 17.71 -2.47
N LEU A 168 11.64 18.75 -3.29
CA LEU A 168 11.40 18.66 -4.73
C LEU A 168 12.53 17.92 -5.49
N SER A 169 13.76 18.03 -4.99
CA SER A 169 14.92 17.35 -5.56
C SER A 169 15.16 16.01 -4.88
N SER A 170 15.64 15.04 -5.66
CA SER A 170 16.11 13.78 -5.10
C SER A 170 17.28 14.01 -4.13
N PRO A 171 17.27 13.40 -2.93
CA PRO A 171 18.44 13.35 -2.07
C PRO A 171 19.56 12.58 -2.76
N ASP A 172 20.80 12.90 -2.37
CA ASP A 172 21.95 12.12 -2.79
C ASP A 172 21.85 10.66 -2.27
N LYS A 173 22.40 9.70 -3.01
CA LYS A 173 22.33 8.29 -2.61
C LYS A 173 23.08 8.02 -1.31
N ASP A 174 24.26 8.60 -1.14
CA ASP A 174 25.07 8.41 0.06
C ASP A 174 24.37 9.05 1.27
N TYR A 175 23.70 10.19 1.05
CA TYR A 175 22.84 10.79 2.07
C TYR A 175 21.73 9.82 2.50
N CYS A 176 21.03 9.19 1.56
CA CYS A 176 19.99 8.21 1.89
C CYS A 176 20.56 7.04 2.71
N HIS A 177 21.68 6.46 2.29
CA HIS A 177 22.30 5.34 3.00
C HIS A 177 22.75 5.69 4.42
N GLN A 178 23.20 6.92 4.65
CA GLN A 178 23.67 7.38 5.97
C GLN A 178 22.55 7.82 6.91
N ASN A 179 21.41 8.28 6.36
CA ASN A 179 20.35 8.93 7.14
C ASN A 179 19.03 8.14 7.14
N ALA A 180 18.94 7.03 6.40
CA ALA A 180 17.77 6.19 6.43
C ALA A 180 17.62 5.46 7.77
N LEU A 181 16.38 5.35 8.22
CA LEU A 181 16.01 4.65 9.44
C LEU A 181 15.16 3.43 9.09
N PRO A 182 15.42 2.24 9.67
CA PRO A 182 14.50 1.12 9.59
C PRO A 182 13.24 1.43 10.40
N ILE A 183 12.08 1.16 9.83
CA ILE A 183 10.83 1.08 10.58
C ILE A 183 10.78 -0.29 11.24
N GLU A 184 10.85 -0.31 12.56
CA GLU A 184 10.71 -1.52 13.37
C GLU A 184 9.35 -1.52 14.06
N CYS A 185 8.56 -2.59 13.92
CA CYS A 185 7.25 -2.71 14.56
C CYS A 185 6.77 -4.17 14.53
N PRO A 186 5.88 -4.58 15.46
CA PRO A 186 5.37 -5.94 15.49
C PRO A 186 4.46 -6.22 14.29
N ALA A 187 4.27 -7.50 13.98
CA ALA A 187 3.25 -7.95 13.05
C ALA A 187 1.85 -7.45 13.47
N GLY A 188 1.02 -7.11 12.49
CA GLY A 188 -0.30 -6.50 12.69
C GLY A 188 -0.29 -4.98 12.85
N SER A 189 0.86 -4.35 12.63
CA SER A 189 0.98 -2.89 12.58
C SER A 189 0.62 -2.35 11.20
N MET A 190 0.20 -1.08 11.17
CA MET A 190 -0.01 -0.27 9.97
C MET A 190 1.03 0.85 9.93
N ILE A 191 1.84 0.85 8.88
CA ILE A 191 2.79 1.91 8.55
C ILE A 191 2.14 2.79 7.49
N VAL A 192 1.97 4.08 7.78
CA VAL A 192 1.43 5.04 6.81
C VAL A 192 2.53 6.01 6.42
N PHE A 193 2.73 6.24 5.12
CA PHE A 193 3.71 7.21 4.65
C PHE A 193 3.22 7.99 3.43
N ASP A 194 3.66 9.25 3.32
CA ASP A 194 3.47 10.06 2.12
C ASP A 194 4.17 9.35 0.95
N SER A 195 3.49 9.15 -0.18
CA SER A 195 4.09 8.42 -1.31
C SER A 195 5.28 9.14 -1.97
N THR A 196 5.54 10.39 -1.61
CA THR A 196 6.73 11.15 -1.99
C THR A 196 7.90 10.96 -1.00
N LEU A 197 7.72 10.24 0.11
CA LEU A 197 8.80 9.90 1.04
C LEU A 197 9.78 8.93 0.37
N TRP A 198 11.07 9.25 0.46
CA TRP A 198 12.13 8.36 -0.02
C TRP A 198 12.26 7.16 0.90
N HIS A 199 12.14 5.98 0.32
CA HIS A 199 12.13 4.71 1.06
C HIS A 199 12.72 3.56 0.22
N ALA A 200 13.07 2.48 0.90
CA ALA A 200 13.54 1.23 0.30
C ALA A 200 13.20 0.04 1.20
N ALA A 201 13.15 -1.16 0.65
CA ALA A 201 13.19 -2.39 1.42
C ALA A 201 14.59 -2.58 2.03
N GLY A 202 14.65 -2.81 3.34
CA GLY A 202 15.88 -3.22 4.01
C GLY A 202 16.38 -4.58 3.55
N MET A 203 17.60 -4.93 3.95
CA MET A 203 18.20 -6.22 3.66
C MET A 203 17.66 -7.27 4.63
N ASN A 204 17.03 -8.32 4.11
CA ASN A 204 16.61 -9.45 4.93
C ASN A 204 17.74 -10.46 5.06
N VAL A 205 18.37 -10.54 6.23
CA VAL A 205 19.41 -11.51 6.58
C VAL A 205 18.99 -12.41 7.75
N SER A 206 17.69 -12.39 8.09
CA SER A 206 17.13 -13.08 9.26
C SER A 206 16.99 -14.60 9.11
N GLY A 207 17.11 -15.11 7.88
CA GLY A 207 16.89 -16.52 7.57
C GLY A 207 15.42 -16.93 7.43
N GLN A 208 14.47 -15.99 7.48
CA GLN A 208 13.04 -16.23 7.25
C GLN A 208 12.47 -15.16 6.30
N ASP A 209 11.33 -15.44 5.65
CA ASP A 209 10.66 -14.45 4.79
C ASP A 209 10.10 -13.29 5.64
N ARG A 210 10.25 -12.06 5.13
CA ARG A 210 9.58 -10.86 5.68
C ARG A 210 8.35 -10.53 4.85
N LEU A 211 7.19 -10.48 5.51
CA LEU A 211 5.89 -10.43 4.86
C LEU A 211 5.20 -9.09 5.10
N GLY A 212 4.70 -8.47 4.03
CA GLY A 212 3.94 -7.23 4.14
C GLY A 212 2.96 -7.02 3.00
N ILE A 213 2.01 -6.10 3.19
CA ILE A 213 1.04 -5.72 2.16
C ILE A 213 0.99 -4.20 2.10
N ASN A 214 1.25 -3.62 0.94
CA ASN A 214 1.15 -2.18 0.72
C ASN A 214 -0.08 -1.87 -0.13
N HIS A 215 -0.85 -0.90 0.33
CA HIS A 215 -1.88 -0.22 -0.43
C HIS A 215 -1.40 1.19 -0.71
N GLN A 216 -1.51 1.65 -1.95
CA GLN A 216 -1.35 3.06 -2.26
C GLN A 216 -2.73 3.63 -2.54
N PHE A 217 -3.08 4.73 -1.89
CA PHE A 217 -4.31 5.46 -2.13
C PHE A 217 -3.99 6.81 -2.76
N THR A 218 -4.76 7.18 -3.77
CA THR A 218 -4.60 8.45 -4.49
C THR A 218 -5.91 9.21 -4.55
N ARG A 219 -5.85 10.51 -4.86
CA ARG A 219 -7.04 11.23 -5.32
C ARG A 219 -7.69 10.49 -6.51
N SER A 220 -9.00 10.57 -6.59
CA SER A 220 -9.86 9.85 -7.56
C SER A 220 -9.57 10.18 -9.02
N TYR A 221 -8.97 11.33 -9.30
CA TYR A 221 -8.60 11.74 -10.66
C TYR A 221 -7.25 11.18 -11.12
N PHE A 222 -6.52 10.43 -10.28
CA PHE A 222 -5.36 9.65 -10.73
C PHE A 222 -5.78 8.32 -11.33
N LYS A 223 -5.11 7.89 -12.39
CA LYS A 223 -5.35 6.58 -13.00
C LYS A 223 -4.82 5.47 -12.09
N GLN A 224 -5.63 4.48 -11.77
CA GLN A 224 -5.20 3.27 -11.04
C GLN A 224 -4.21 2.43 -11.88
N GLN A 225 -3.32 1.68 -11.24
CA GLN A 225 -2.39 0.80 -11.98
C GLN A 225 -3.12 -0.33 -12.70
N ILE A 226 -4.20 -0.82 -12.08
CA ILE A 226 -5.07 -1.86 -12.61
C ILE A 226 -6.49 -1.32 -12.58
N ASP A 227 -7.23 -1.55 -13.68
CA ASP A 227 -8.68 -1.34 -13.70
C ASP A 227 -9.34 -2.48 -12.91
N TYR A 228 -9.57 -2.27 -11.61
CA TYR A 228 -10.15 -3.29 -10.73
C TYR A 228 -11.57 -3.67 -11.14
N CYS A 229 -12.36 -2.73 -11.65
CA CYS A 229 -13.71 -3.01 -12.13
C CYS A 229 -13.66 -4.06 -13.24
N ARG A 230 -12.76 -3.88 -14.21
CA ARG A 230 -12.60 -4.81 -15.33
C ARG A 230 -11.87 -6.09 -14.94
N ALA A 231 -10.84 -6.00 -14.10
CA ALA A 231 -10.01 -7.13 -13.74
C ALA A 231 -10.74 -8.11 -12.81
N LEU A 232 -11.54 -7.59 -11.88
CA LEU A 232 -12.28 -8.43 -10.94
C LEU A 232 -13.48 -9.10 -11.58
N ASN A 233 -14.11 -8.50 -12.60
CA ASN A 233 -15.28 -8.93 -13.39
C ASN A 233 -15.92 -10.29 -13.02
N ASN A 234 -16.33 -10.45 -11.77
CA ASN A 234 -16.77 -11.70 -11.15
C ASN A 234 -18.21 -11.49 -10.71
N PRO A 235 -19.19 -12.09 -11.40
CA PRO A 235 -20.61 -11.86 -11.14
C PRO A 235 -21.03 -11.94 -9.66
N GLY A 236 -20.33 -12.72 -8.82
CA GLY A 236 -20.55 -12.78 -7.37
C GLY A 236 -20.18 -11.50 -6.60
N LEU A 237 -19.10 -10.81 -6.99
CA LEU A 237 -18.67 -9.52 -6.41
C LEU A 237 -19.51 -8.33 -6.91
N PHE A 238 -20.19 -8.49 -8.05
CA PHE A 238 -21.06 -7.46 -8.65
C PHE A 238 -22.55 -7.67 -8.34
N LYS A 239 -22.92 -8.65 -7.49
CA LYS A 239 -24.30 -8.73 -6.99
C LYS A 239 -24.61 -7.48 -6.17
N GLU A 240 -25.85 -7.02 -6.24
CA GLU A 240 -26.31 -5.89 -5.43
C GLU A 240 -26.06 -6.17 -3.94
N GLY A 241 -25.40 -5.23 -3.26
CA GLY A 241 -24.99 -5.38 -1.86
C GLY A 241 -23.76 -6.26 -1.59
N ALA A 242 -23.11 -6.84 -2.62
CA ALA A 242 -21.95 -7.73 -2.42
C ALA A 242 -20.70 -7.01 -1.89
N LEU A 243 -20.55 -5.72 -2.17
CA LEU A 243 -19.47 -4.87 -1.63
C LEU A 243 -20.03 -3.58 -1.04
N PRO A 244 -19.54 -3.12 0.12
CA PRO A 244 -19.90 -1.82 0.66
C PRO A 244 -19.60 -0.69 -0.34
N ALA A 245 -20.43 0.37 -0.32
CA ALA A 245 -20.28 1.50 -1.25
C ALA A 245 -18.89 2.16 -1.16
N ARG A 246 -18.30 2.22 0.04
CA ARG A 246 -16.93 2.74 0.23
C ARG A 246 -15.88 1.84 -0.45
N THR A 247 -16.03 0.52 -0.35
CA THR A 247 -15.15 -0.42 -1.05
C THR A 247 -15.27 -0.28 -2.57
N GLN A 248 -16.50 -0.11 -3.10
CA GLN A 248 -16.71 0.17 -4.53
C GLN A 248 -16.03 1.48 -4.97
N GLN A 249 -16.17 2.55 -4.18
CA GLN A 249 -15.46 3.82 -4.43
C GLN A 249 -13.94 3.60 -4.48
N LEU A 250 -13.37 2.90 -3.49
CA LEU A 250 -11.94 2.61 -3.45
C LEU A 250 -11.47 1.78 -4.66
N LEU A 251 -12.29 0.85 -5.14
CA LEU A 251 -11.98 0.06 -6.35
C LEU A 251 -12.25 0.82 -7.66
N GLY A 252 -12.66 2.09 -7.61
CA GLY A 252 -12.80 2.97 -8.77
C GLY A 252 -14.15 2.89 -9.49
N TRP A 253 -15.19 2.25 -8.91
CA TRP A 253 -16.50 2.10 -9.57
C TRP A 253 -17.11 3.42 -10.05
N TYR A 254 -16.82 4.50 -9.32
CA TYR A 254 -17.38 5.84 -9.46
C TYR A 254 -16.38 6.88 -9.98
N THR A 255 -15.24 6.41 -10.52
CA THR A 255 -14.18 7.23 -11.12
C THR A 255 -13.78 6.71 -12.51
N ARG A 256 -14.62 5.89 -13.12
CA ARG A 256 -14.35 5.27 -14.43
C ARG A 256 -14.56 6.29 -15.54
N VAL A 257 -13.65 6.25 -16.51
CA VAL A 257 -13.79 6.97 -17.76
C VAL A 257 -14.83 6.25 -18.61
N VAL A 258 -15.86 6.98 -19.03
CA VAL A 258 -16.90 6.45 -19.94
C VAL A 258 -16.33 6.18 -21.33
N THR A 259 -16.88 5.18 -22.01
CA THR A 259 -16.41 4.68 -23.30
C THR A 259 -17.39 4.95 -24.45
N SER A 260 -18.57 5.49 -24.16
CA SER A 260 -19.58 5.86 -25.15
C SER A 260 -20.35 7.12 -24.74
N LEU A 261 -21.01 7.75 -25.72
CA LEU A 261 -21.93 8.86 -25.45
C LEU A 261 -23.12 8.41 -24.60
N ASP A 262 -23.60 7.18 -24.78
CA ASP A 262 -24.68 6.63 -23.96
C ASP A 262 -24.27 6.59 -22.48
N GLU A 263 -23.07 6.07 -22.17
CA GLU A 263 -22.52 6.07 -20.81
C GLU A 263 -22.32 7.49 -20.25
N TYR A 264 -21.92 8.45 -21.10
CA TYR A 264 -21.72 9.84 -20.70
C TYR A 264 -23.04 10.53 -20.30
N TYR A 265 -24.11 10.29 -21.08
CA TYR A 265 -25.41 10.91 -20.88
C TYR A 265 -26.34 10.12 -19.92
N GLN A 266 -25.83 9.09 -19.24
CA GLN A 266 -26.57 8.41 -18.18
C GLN A 266 -27.01 9.40 -17.06
N PRO A 267 -28.18 9.18 -16.44
CA PRO A 267 -28.61 9.94 -15.28
C PRO A 267 -27.65 9.74 -14.10
N SER A 268 -27.63 10.70 -13.17
CA SER A 268 -26.59 10.83 -12.12
C SER A 268 -26.31 9.55 -11.33
N GLU A 269 -27.35 8.79 -11.02
CA GLU A 269 -27.32 7.56 -10.24
C GLU A 269 -26.66 6.40 -10.98
N LYS A 270 -26.65 6.44 -12.32
CA LYS A 270 -26.03 5.44 -13.20
C LYS A 270 -24.64 5.84 -13.71
N ARG A 271 -24.17 7.06 -13.40
CA ARG A 271 -22.87 7.55 -13.90
C ARG A 271 -21.71 6.75 -13.34
N LEU A 272 -20.76 6.47 -14.23
CA LEU A 272 -19.50 5.82 -13.92
C LEU A 272 -18.47 6.76 -13.27
N TYR A 273 -18.67 8.07 -13.41
CA TYR A 273 -17.93 9.14 -12.73
C TYR A 273 -18.91 10.01 -11.95
N ARG A 274 -18.79 10.05 -10.61
CA ARG A 274 -19.70 10.82 -9.74
C ARG A 274 -19.17 12.24 -9.46
N ALA A 275 -20.03 13.13 -8.97
CA ALA A 275 -19.62 14.46 -8.52
C ALA A 275 -18.75 14.38 -7.25
N GLY A 276 -17.90 15.39 -7.00
CA GLY A 276 -17.05 15.47 -5.80
C GLY A 276 -15.79 14.59 -5.81
N GLN A 277 -15.42 14.05 -6.98
CA GLN A 277 -14.25 13.18 -7.16
C GLN A 277 -12.94 13.95 -7.42
N GLY A 278 -12.86 15.22 -7.02
CA GLY A 278 -11.69 16.07 -7.23
C GLY A 278 -11.89 17.46 -6.67
#